data_AF-A0A6U3WYH4-F1
#
_entry.id   AF-A0A6U3WYH4-F1
#
_cell.length_a   1.000
_cell.length_b   1.000
_cell.length_c   1.000
_cell.angle_alpha   90.00
_cell.angle_beta   90.00
_cell.angle_gamma   90.00
#
_symmetry.space_group_name_H-M   'P 1'
#
loop_
_entity.id
_entity.type
_entity.pdbx_description
1 polymer ?
#
loop_
_entity_poly.entity_id
_entity_poly.type
_entity_poly.pdbx_seq_one_letter_code
_entity_poly.pdbx_strand_id
1 'polypeptide(L)'
;MAMLSTSLRLCALLLAFPPLVSSFVVPGSLPTQQTRATPIPFRDSRNILMSTFKDDEFELRSEAGSQRPETSFGADAVPEAQRPANEYLDLIRQPFFAWADQERGNTGLAIRLAVVYFVSFFLVCFPISGATYTQDGFLLQKIASSNVGSLALVLLLLVRIYTGWGYIGSRLKSKVIEYEETGWYDGDIEYKNEAEKARDLFLYRSDVQPVEERLKIFTIAAGCLWIASCIGLNVATASKPVFDEYNPEMLKTLQYDDKIANIAAKQSNGKPTYCDNRYYRAVANGGQGCN
;
A
#
# COMPACT_ATOMS: atom_id res chain seq x y z
N MET A 1 36.85 12.31 -12.09
CA MET A 1 36.28 12.91 -10.86
C MET A 1 35.12 13.89 -11.09
N ALA A 2 34.58 14.06 -12.30
CA ALA A 2 33.42 14.94 -12.55
C ALA A 2 32.06 14.22 -12.58
N MET A 3 32.01 12.89 -12.73
CA MET A 3 30.75 12.13 -12.83
C MET A 3 30.15 11.65 -11.51
N LEU A 4 30.89 11.71 -10.39
CA LEU A 4 30.34 11.38 -9.07
C LEU A 4 29.52 12.55 -8.46
N SER A 5 29.77 13.79 -8.91
CA SER A 5 29.11 15.00 -8.42
C SER A 5 27.68 15.17 -8.99
N THR A 6 27.44 14.70 -10.22
CA THR A 6 26.14 14.84 -10.89
C THR A 6 25.12 13.80 -10.42
N SER A 7 25.55 12.62 -10.00
CA SER A 7 24.67 11.57 -9.46
C SER A 7 24.11 11.93 -8.07
N LEU A 8 24.91 12.58 -7.22
CA LEU A 8 24.45 13.03 -5.89
C LEU A 8 23.45 14.19 -5.97
N ARG A 9 23.51 15.02 -7.02
CA ARG A 9 22.56 16.13 -7.24
C ARG A 9 21.23 15.68 -7.86
N LEU A 10 21.21 14.59 -8.63
CA LEU A 10 19.96 14.01 -9.13
C LEU A 10 19.18 13.27 -8.04
N CYS A 11 19.88 12.66 -7.07
CA CYS A 11 19.24 11.96 -5.96
C CYS A 11 18.59 12.92 -4.94
N ALA A 12 19.10 14.16 -4.81
CA ALA A 12 18.53 15.19 -3.94
C ALA A 12 17.28 15.87 -4.53
N LEU A 13 16.98 15.71 -5.82
CA LEU A 13 15.83 16.37 -6.47
C LEU A 13 14.53 15.53 -6.41
N LEU A 14 14.61 14.25 -6.04
CA LEU A 14 13.45 13.36 -5.95
C LEU A 14 12.83 13.26 -4.54
N LEU A 15 13.35 14.01 -3.56
CA LEU A 15 12.86 14.00 -2.17
C LEU A 15 12.40 15.38 -1.65
N ALA A 16 12.21 16.37 -2.52
CA ALA A 16 11.73 17.69 -2.12
C ALA A 16 10.29 17.94 -2.59
N PHE A 17 9.31 17.34 -1.89
CA PHE A 17 7.96 17.91 -1.86
C PHE A 17 7.89 18.89 -0.68
N PRO A 18 7.85 20.21 -0.90
CA PRO A 18 7.56 21.15 0.17
C PRO A 18 6.10 20.97 0.63
N PRO A 19 5.80 21.07 1.94
CA PRO A 19 4.42 21.18 2.37
C PRO A 19 3.88 22.54 1.93
N LEU A 20 2.83 22.53 1.11
CA LEU A 20 2.03 23.71 0.81
C LEU A 20 1.22 24.04 2.08
N VAL A 21 1.86 24.73 3.01
CA VAL A 21 1.21 25.38 4.15
C VAL A 21 0.39 26.52 3.58
N SER A 22 -0.93 26.36 3.61
CA SER A 22 -1.87 27.40 3.23
C SER A 22 -1.80 28.51 4.28
N SER A 23 -1.17 29.64 3.93
CA SER A 23 -1.30 30.89 4.69
C SER A 23 -2.73 31.39 4.57
N PHE A 24 -3.56 31.09 5.58
CA PHE A 24 -4.87 31.71 5.73
C PHE A 24 -4.67 33.12 6.32
N VAL A 25 -4.60 34.11 5.44
CA VAL A 25 -4.66 35.53 5.81
C VAL A 25 -6.13 35.95 5.71
N VAL A 26 -6.77 36.17 6.87
CA VAL A 26 -8.06 36.86 6.97
C VAL A 26 -7.76 38.34 7.19
N PRO A 27 -8.20 39.22 6.28
CA PRO A 27 -8.96 40.37 6.76
C PRO A 27 -10.02 40.82 5.75
N GLY A 28 -11.26 41.00 6.23
CA GLY A 28 -12.33 41.53 5.42
C GLY A 28 -13.65 41.55 6.17
N SER A 29 -13.82 42.56 7.01
CA SER A 29 -15.05 42.94 7.70
C SER A 29 -16.23 43.13 6.74
N LEU A 30 -17.39 42.58 7.08
CA LEU A 30 -18.71 42.98 6.55
C LEU A 30 -19.70 43.15 7.72
N PRO A 31 -20.76 43.96 7.52
CA PRO A 31 -21.24 44.89 8.53
C PRO A 31 -22.23 44.27 9.53
N THR A 32 -22.25 44.93 10.68
CA THR A 32 -23.21 44.85 11.76
C THR A 32 -24.66 44.85 11.25
N GLN A 33 -25.41 43.79 11.54
CA GLN A 33 -26.86 43.87 11.63
C GLN A 33 -27.30 43.41 13.01
N GLN A 34 -27.75 44.38 13.79
CA GLN A 34 -28.15 44.29 15.18
C GLN A 34 -29.61 43.83 15.23
N THR A 35 -29.86 42.55 15.52
CA THR A 35 -31.20 42.09 15.91
C THR A 35 -31.24 41.89 17.42
N ARG A 36 -31.98 42.79 18.06
CA ARG A 36 -32.27 42.86 19.49
C ARG A 36 -33.16 41.68 19.89
N ALA A 37 -32.62 40.70 20.61
CA ALA A 37 -33.41 39.67 21.30
C ALA A 37 -33.45 40.00 22.80
N THR A 38 -34.67 40.16 23.33
CA THR A 38 -34.94 40.38 24.75
C THR A 38 -34.74 39.09 25.55
N PRO A 39 -34.22 39.13 26.79
CA PRO A 39 -34.07 37.94 27.61
C PRO A 39 -35.43 37.44 28.10
N ILE A 40 -35.72 36.16 27.87
CA ILE A 40 -36.84 35.45 28.47
C ILE A 40 -36.41 35.03 29.90
N PRO A 41 -37.22 35.30 30.94
CA PRO A 41 -36.84 34.93 32.30
C PRO A 41 -36.90 33.41 32.51
N PHE A 42 -35.81 32.87 33.08
CA PHE A 42 -35.71 31.50 33.56
C PHE A 42 -36.60 31.33 34.80
N ARG A 43 -37.72 30.60 34.65
CA ARG A 43 -38.62 30.26 35.76
C ARG A 43 -38.15 28.96 36.40
N ASP A 44 -37.65 29.08 37.62
CA ASP A 44 -37.30 27.99 38.52
C ASP A 44 -38.58 27.21 38.89
N SER A 45 -38.74 26.00 38.35
CA SER A 45 -39.78 25.05 38.71
C SER A 45 -39.13 23.89 39.49
N ARG A 46 -38.54 24.19 40.65
CA ARG A 46 -38.48 23.21 41.74
C ARG A 46 -39.91 22.96 42.21
N ASN A 47 -40.28 21.69 42.34
CA ASN A 47 -41.58 21.15 42.76
C ASN A 47 -42.52 20.85 41.59
N ILE A 48 -42.36 19.67 40.97
CA ILE A 48 -43.40 18.67 40.67
C ILE A 48 -42.64 17.42 40.20
N LEU A 49 -42.43 16.46 41.09
CA LEU A 49 -42.71 15.02 40.91
C LEU A 49 -42.16 14.25 42.12
N MET A 50 -42.80 14.41 43.26
CA MET A 50 -42.69 13.45 44.36
C MET A 50 -43.97 12.63 44.36
N SER A 51 -43.94 11.49 43.68
CA SER A 51 -44.86 10.39 43.98
C SER A 51 -44.31 9.08 43.41
N THR A 52 -43.82 8.24 44.32
CA THR A 52 -43.83 6.78 44.28
C THR A 52 -43.14 6.09 43.10
N PHE A 53 -41.84 5.87 43.22
CA PHE A 53 -41.25 4.58 42.89
C PHE A 53 -40.39 4.14 44.09
N LYS A 54 -40.66 2.94 44.59
CA LYS A 54 -40.01 2.31 45.73
C LYS A 54 -38.53 2.12 45.42
N ASP A 55 -37.68 2.45 46.39
CA ASP A 55 -36.24 2.27 46.32
C ASP A 55 -35.90 0.77 46.30
N ASP A 56 -35.71 0.21 45.11
CA ASP A 56 -34.84 -0.96 44.93
C ASP A 56 -33.52 -0.43 44.39
N GLU A 57 -32.51 -0.48 45.26
CA GLU A 57 -31.14 -0.02 45.05
C GLU A 57 -30.47 -0.81 43.92
N PHE A 58 -30.64 -0.35 42.68
CA PHE A 58 -29.90 -0.86 41.53
C PHE A 58 -28.54 -0.16 41.49
N GLU A 59 -27.53 -0.78 42.11
CA GLU A 59 -26.13 -0.39 41.95
C GLU A 59 -25.75 -0.52 40.46
N LEU A 60 -25.69 0.62 39.76
CA LEU A 60 -25.05 0.68 38.45
C LEU A 60 -23.54 0.59 38.67
N ARG A 61 -23.04 -0.64 38.73
CA ARG A 61 -21.61 -0.94 38.70
C ARG A 61 -21.07 -0.51 37.33
N SER A 62 -20.47 0.68 37.29
CA SER A 62 -19.68 1.14 36.14
C SER A 62 -18.42 0.29 36.07
N GLU A 63 -18.53 -0.88 35.44
CA GLU A 63 -17.37 -1.54 34.91
C GLU A 63 -16.88 -0.68 33.74
N ALA A 64 -15.75 -0.01 33.94
CA ALA A 64 -14.99 0.67 32.90
C ALA A 64 -14.35 -0.36 31.93
N GLY A 65 -15.16 -1.25 31.37
CA GLY A 65 -14.88 -1.95 30.14
C GLY A 65 -15.46 -1.12 29.01
N SER A 66 -14.71 -0.93 27.93
CA SER A 66 -15.18 -0.26 26.71
C SER A 66 -16.43 -0.97 26.19
N GLN A 67 -17.64 -0.54 26.61
CA GLN A 67 -18.93 -1.00 26.12
C GLN A 67 -19.14 -0.52 24.69
N ARG A 68 -18.34 -1.04 23.75
CA ARG A 68 -18.69 -0.98 22.34
C ARG A 68 -19.57 -2.21 22.10
N PRO A 69 -20.78 -2.06 21.54
CA PRO A 69 -21.56 -3.23 21.16
C PRO A 69 -20.70 -4.08 20.21
N GLU A 70 -20.55 -5.37 20.53
CA GLU A 70 -19.76 -6.30 19.71
C GLU A 70 -20.39 -6.51 18.33
N THR A 71 -21.71 -6.31 18.23
CA THR A 71 -22.49 -6.50 17.01
C THR A 71 -23.39 -5.31 16.72
N SER A 72 -23.58 -5.04 15.44
CA SER A 72 -24.53 -4.07 14.93
C SER A 72 -25.98 -4.55 15.14
N PHE A 73 -26.83 -3.67 15.66
CA PHE A 73 -28.29 -3.85 15.73
C PHE A 73 -28.94 -3.85 14.34
N GLY A 74 -30.12 -4.44 14.19
CA GLY A 74 -30.86 -4.49 12.93
C GLY A 74 -30.50 -5.69 12.04
N ALA A 75 -31.32 -5.91 11.01
CA ALA A 75 -31.28 -7.07 10.11
C ALA A 75 -31.32 -8.40 10.89
N ASP A 76 -32.39 -8.62 11.66
CA ASP A 76 -32.53 -9.78 12.56
C ASP A 76 -32.53 -11.12 11.81
N ALA A 77 -32.96 -11.13 10.54
CA ALA A 77 -32.88 -12.29 9.66
C ALA A 77 -31.43 -12.59 9.21
N VAL A 78 -30.56 -11.57 9.14
CA VAL A 78 -29.18 -11.72 8.68
C VAL A 78 -28.29 -12.17 9.83
N PRO A 79 -27.52 -13.28 9.66
CA PRO A 79 -26.54 -13.71 10.63
C PRO A 79 -25.56 -12.59 11.00
N GLU A 80 -25.23 -12.45 12.28
CA GLU A 80 -24.48 -11.30 12.77
C GLU A 80 -23.15 -11.07 12.03
N ALA A 81 -22.41 -12.14 11.71
CA ALA A 81 -21.13 -12.05 10.99
C ALA A 81 -21.26 -11.51 9.55
N GLN A 82 -22.44 -11.63 8.94
CA GLN A 82 -22.71 -11.19 7.55
C GLN A 82 -23.38 -9.81 7.50
N ARG A 83 -23.54 -9.14 8.64
CA ARG A 83 -24.04 -7.77 8.69
C ARG A 83 -22.94 -6.82 8.22
N PRO A 84 -23.21 -5.87 7.30
CA PRO A 84 -22.18 -4.99 6.72
C PRO A 84 -21.32 -4.23 7.74
N ALA A 85 -21.91 -3.78 8.85
CA ALA A 85 -21.18 -3.11 9.92
C ALA A 85 -20.23 -4.05 10.69
N ASN A 86 -20.59 -5.33 10.84
CA ASN A 86 -19.74 -6.33 11.49
C ASN A 86 -18.64 -6.81 10.53
N GLU A 87 -18.95 -6.97 9.23
CA GLU A 87 -17.95 -7.24 8.18
C GLU A 87 -16.85 -6.16 8.15
N TYR A 88 -17.22 -4.89 8.34
CA TYR A 88 -16.26 -3.78 8.50
C TYR A 88 -15.36 -3.97 9.73
N LEU A 89 -15.94 -4.30 10.90
CA LEU A 89 -15.17 -4.55 12.11
C LEU A 89 -14.20 -5.73 11.96
N ASP A 90 -14.61 -6.76 11.24
CA ASP A 90 -13.76 -7.91 10.96
C ASP A 90 -12.66 -7.57 9.96
N LEU A 91 -12.91 -6.71 8.97
CA LEU A 91 -11.88 -6.23 8.05
C LEU A 91 -10.77 -5.48 8.77
N ILE A 92 -11.11 -4.54 9.65
CA ILE A 92 -10.09 -3.76 10.37
C ILE A 92 -9.27 -4.62 11.35
N ARG A 93 -9.79 -5.79 11.75
CA ARG A 93 -9.04 -6.78 12.54
C ARG A 93 -8.09 -7.62 11.70
N GLN A 94 -8.33 -7.74 10.39
CA GLN A 94 -7.46 -8.49 9.48
C GLN A 94 -6.08 -7.82 9.33
N PRO A 95 -5.02 -8.60 9.09
CA PRO A 95 -3.69 -8.06 8.91
C PRO A 95 -3.64 -7.11 7.69
N PHE A 96 -2.83 -6.06 7.80
CA PHE A 96 -2.62 -5.02 6.78
C PHE A 96 -3.80 -4.07 6.53
N PHE A 97 -5.05 -4.50 6.71
CA PHE A 97 -6.23 -3.65 6.47
C PHE A 97 -6.29 -2.44 7.38
N ALA A 98 -5.93 -2.61 8.65
CA ALA A 98 -5.84 -1.52 9.61
C ALA A 98 -4.77 -0.46 9.24
N TRP A 99 -3.84 -0.75 8.32
CA TRP A 99 -2.77 0.20 7.98
C TRP A 99 -3.28 1.44 7.25
N ALA A 100 -4.39 1.28 6.52
CA ALA A 100 -4.99 2.33 5.72
C ALA A 100 -5.95 3.22 6.52
N ASP A 101 -6.27 2.84 7.75
CA ASP A 101 -7.25 3.47 8.64
C ASP A 101 -6.96 4.97 8.95
N GLN A 102 -8.03 5.70 9.31
CA GLN A 102 -8.06 7.14 9.52
C GLN A 102 -6.99 7.60 10.53
N GLU A 103 -6.85 6.88 11.65
CA GLU A 103 -5.97 7.23 12.78
C GLU A 103 -4.49 7.36 12.38
N ARG A 104 -4.08 6.70 11.29
CA ARG A 104 -2.67 6.57 10.89
C ARG A 104 -2.27 7.52 9.75
N GLY A 105 -3.25 8.15 9.10
CA GLY A 105 -3.03 9.15 8.04
C GLY A 105 -2.26 8.64 6.80
N ASN A 106 -1.98 9.56 5.87
CA ASN A 106 -1.22 9.26 4.65
C ASN A 106 0.23 8.86 4.97
N THR A 107 0.84 9.54 5.95
CA THR A 107 2.25 9.33 6.34
C THR A 107 2.48 7.95 6.94
N GLY A 108 1.58 7.49 7.82
CA GLY A 108 1.70 6.17 8.43
C GLY A 108 1.59 5.04 7.40
N LEU A 109 0.67 5.17 6.43
CA LEU A 109 0.58 4.24 5.31
C LEU A 109 1.86 4.23 4.47
N ALA A 110 2.36 5.42 4.09
CA ALA A 110 3.57 5.54 3.28
C ALA A 110 4.81 4.91 3.94
N ILE A 111 5.02 5.14 5.25
CA ILE A 111 6.14 4.55 5.98
C ILE A 111 6.06 3.01 5.97
N ARG A 112 4.88 2.44 6.22
CA ARG A 112 4.72 0.97 6.23
C ARG A 112 4.95 0.37 4.85
N LEU A 113 4.45 1.01 3.79
CA LEU A 113 4.72 0.58 2.42
C LEU A 113 6.21 0.70 2.08
N ALA A 114 6.89 1.75 2.54
CA ALA A 114 8.33 1.89 2.38
C ALA A 114 9.10 0.78 3.10
N VAL A 115 8.69 0.41 4.32
CA VAL A 115 9.28 -0.74 5.04
C VAL A 115 9.07 -2.03 4.26
N VAL A 116 7.85 -2.32 3.77
CA VAL A 116 7.58 -3.50 2.94
C VAL A 116 8.41 -3.50 1.66
N TYR A 117 8.58 -2.33 1.02
CA TYR A 117 9.47 -2.17 -0.13
C TYR A 117 10.91 -2.53 0.24
N PHE A 118 11.52 -1.90 1.24
CA PHE A 118 12.93 -2.16 1.57
C PHE A 118 13.17 -3.59 2.03
N VAL A 119 12.27 -4.16 2.84
CA VAL A 119 12.37 -5.55 3.30
C VAL A 119 12.29 -6.51 2.11
N SER A 120 11.30 -6.35 1.23
CA SER A 120 11.17 -7.22 0.05
C SER A 120 12.32 -7.02 -0.94
N PHE A 121 12.80 -5.79 -1.11
CA PHE A 121 13.94 -5.47 -1.95
C PHE A 121 15.21 -6.19 -1.47
N PHE A 122 15.61 -6.00 -0.21
CA PHE A 122 16.89 -6.53 0.28
C PHE A 122 16.85 -8.03 0.59
N LEU A 123 15.76 -8.54 1.16
CA LEU A 123 15.71 -9.94 1.59
C LEU A 123 15.30 -10.91 0.48
N VAL A 124 14.55 -10.45 -0.53
CA VAL A 124 13.98 -11.33 -1.56
C VAL A 124 14.49 -10.96 -2.95
N CYS A 125 14.22 -9.74 -3.42
CA CYS A 125 14.47 -9.40 -4.82
C CYS A 125 15.97 -9.25 -5.14
N PHE A 126 16.75 -8.64 -4.24
CA PHE A 126 18.18 -8.45 -4.42
C PHE A 126 19.00 -9.74 -4.46
N PRO A 127 18.78 -10.74 -3.58
CA PRO A 127 19.48 -12.02 -3.70
C PRO A 127 19.06 -12.80 -4.94
N ILE A 128 17.77 -12.80 -5.32
CA ILE A 128 17.29 -13.43 -6.57
C ILE A 128 17.98 -12.78 -7.78
N SER A 129 18.03 -11.44 -7.80
CA SER A 129 18.70 -10.70 -8.85
C SER A 129 20.22 -10.92 -8.84
N GLY A 130 20.84 -11.10 -7.67
CA GLY A 130 22.25 -11.47 -7.55
C GLY A 130 22.58 -12.86 -8.06
N ALA A 131 21.65 -13.81 -7.94
CA ALA A 131 21.78 -15.13 -8.58
C ALA A 131 21.56 -15.06 -10.10
N THR A 132 20.86 -14.03 -10.58
CA THR A 132 20.59 -13.82 -12.01
C THR A 132 21.76 -13.11 -12.72
N TYR A 133 22.29 -12.05 -12.10
CA TYR A 133 23.40 -11.25 -12.60
C TYR A 133 24.64 -11.53 -11.76
N THR A 134 25.40 -12.56 -12.16
CA THR A 134 26.60 -13.02 -11.44
C THR A 134 27.87 -12.26 -11.81
N GLN A 135 27.88 -11.60 -12.97
CA GLN A 135 29.07 -10.97 -13.54
C GLN A 135 29.27 -9.53 -13.05
N ASP A 136 30.54 -9.15 -12.88
CA ASP A 136 30.92 -7.79 -12.50
C ASP A 136 30.57 -6.78 -13.62
N GLY A 137 29.89 -5.69 -13.25
CA GLY A 137 29.43 -4.66 -14.18
C GLY A 137 27.91 -4.64 -14.43
N PHE A 138 27.18 -5.68 -14.02
CA PHE A 138 25.71 -5.75 -14.13
C PHE A 138 24.96 -5.17 -12.92
N LEU A 139 25.60 -4.30 -12.14
CA LEU A 139 24.99 -3.75 -10.91
C LEU A 139 23.71 -2.95 -11.20
N LEU A 140 23.67 -2.23 -12.33
CA LEU A 140 22.50 -1.43 -12.71
C LEU A 140 21.29 -2.33 -13.00
N GLN A 141 21.50 -3.40 -13.77
CA GLN A 141 20.47 -4.40 -14.08
C GLN A 141 20.03 -5.12 -12.82
N LYS A 142 20.98 -5.42 -11.93
CA LYS A 142 20.70 -6.05 -10.64
C LYS A 142 19.77 -5.19 -9.77
N ILE A 143 20.10 -3.91 -9.61
CA ILE A 143 19.29 -2.97 -8.83
C ILE A 143 17.93 -2.72 -9.51
N ALA A 144 17.92 -2.50 -10.83
CA ALA A 144 16.70 -2.21 -11.58
C ALA A 144 15.70 -3.38 -11.55
N SER A 145 16.17 -4.61 -11.75
CA SER A 145 15.32 -5.81 -11.68
C SER A 145 14.81 -6.06 -10.25
N SER A 146 15.65 -5.83 -9.24
CA SER A 146 15.24 -5.91 -7.84
C SER A 146 14.16 -4.88 -7.50
N ASN A 147 14.27 -3.67 -8.05
CA ASN A 147 13.31 -2.59 -7.86
C ASN A 147 11.94 -2.95 -8.46
N VAL A 148 11.91 -3.45 -9.71
CA VAL A 148 10.69 -3.91 -10.39
C VAL A 148 9.99 -5.00 -9.57
N GLY A 149 10.73 -5.99 -9.07
CA GLY A 149 10.18 -7.07 -8.26
C GLY A 149 9.60 -6.58 -6.92
N SER A 150 10.32 -5.71 -6.22
CA SER A 150 9.87 -5.18 -4.93
C SER A 150 8.64 -4.28 -5.08
N LEU A 151 8.61 -3.40 -6.09
CA LEU A 151 7.44 -2.57 -6.40
C LEU A 151 6.23 -3.41 -6.81
N ALA A 152 6.43 -4.53 -7.50
CA ALA A 152 5.33 -5.44 -7.86
C ALA A 152 4.64 -6.01 -6.61
N LEU A 153 5.42 -6.40 -5.59
CA LEU A 153 4.88 -6.91 -4.32
C LEU A 153 4.11 -5.84 -3.55
N VAL A 154 4.63 -4.61 -3.51
CA VAL A 154 3.93 -3.47 -2.90
C VAL A 154 2.62 -3.17 -3.64
N LEU A 155 2.64 -3.19 -4.97
CA LEU A 155 1.46 -2.97 -5.80
C LEU A 155 0.39 -4.05 -5.56
N LEU A 156 0.79 -5.32 -5.49
CA LEU A 156 -0.12 -6.43 -5.19
C LEU A 156 -0.77 -6.25 -3.81
N LEU A 157 0.03 -5.90 -2.80
CA LEU A 157 -0.49 -5.61 -1.46
C LEU A 157 -1.50 -4.46 -1.47
N LEU A 158 -1.20 -3.36 -2.18
CA LEU A 158 -2.12 -2.23 -2.32
C LEU A 158 -3.42 -2.61 -3.01
N VAL A 159 -3.37 -3.39 -4.11
CA VAL A 159 -4.56 -3.90 -4.80
C VAL A 159 -5.39 -4.76 -3.86
N ARG A 160 -4.76 -5.67 -3.08
CA ARG A 160 -5.45 -6.52 -2.10
C ARG A 160 -6.17 -5.73 -1.02
N ILE A 161 -5.54 -4.66 -0.52
CA ILE A 161 -6.14 -3.79 0.50
C ILE A 161 -7.27 -2.97 -0.13
N TYR A 162 -7.03 -2.36 -1.29
CA TYR A 162 -8.03 -1.56 -2.01
C TYR A 162 -9.30 -2.35 -2.33
N THR A 163 -9.18 -3.59 -2.82
CA THR A 163 -10.36 -4.41 -3.14
C THR A 163 -11.15 -4.81 -1.90
N GLY A 164 -10.48 -5.09 -0.77
CA GLY A 164 -11.18 -5.40 0.49
C GLY A 164 -11.97 -4.20 1.04
N TRP A 165 -11.38 -3.01 1.04
CA TRP A 165 -12.09 -1.79 1.43
C TRP A 165 -13.22 -1.43 0.45
N GLY A 166 -13.00 -1.61 -0.86
CA GLY A 166 -14.01 -1.38 -1.89
C GLY A 166 -15.23 -2.32 -1.77
N TYR A 167 -15.01 -3.58 -1.37
CA TYR A 167 -16.07 -4.54 -1.11
C TYR A 167 -16.96 -4.09 0.07
N ILE A 168 -16.38 -3.71 1.20
CA ILE A 168 -17.17 -3.24 2.35
C ILE A 168 -17.84 -1.90 2.06
N GLY A 169 -17.16 -1.03 1.32
CA GLY A 169 -17.76 0.22 0.84
C GLY A 169 -19.03 -0.03 0.01
N SER A 170 -19.03 -1.02 -0.88
CA SER A 170 -20.23 -1.36 -1.66
C SER A 170 -21.33 -2.00 -0.80
N ARG A 171 -20.97 -2.88 0.14
CA ARG A 171 -21.91 -3.51 1.10
C ARG A 171 -22.62 -2.50 1.99
N LEU A 172 -21.90 -1.49 2.50
CA LEU A 172 -22.49 -0.43 3.33
C LEU A 172 -23.45 0.46 2.51
N LYS A 173 -23.08 0.82 1.28
CA LYS A 173 -23.92 1.65 0.38
C LYS A 173 -25.13 0.91 -0.20
N SER A 174 -25.09 -0.42 -0.23
CA SER A 174 -26.18 -1.22 -0.80
C SER A 174 -27.49 -1.04 -0.02
N LYS A 175 -28.61 -1.03 -0.75
CA LYS A 175 -29.97 -1.01 -0.17
C LYS A 175 -30.41 -2.38 0.33
N VAL A 176 -29.75 -3.43 -0.17
CA VAL A 176 -30.05 -4.84 0.11
C VAL A 176 -28.83 -5.53 0.70
N ILE A 177 -29.07 -6.50 1.57
CA ILE A 177 -28.06 -7.38 2.14
C ILE A 177 -28.32 -8.77 1.59
N GLU A 178 -27.40 -9.23 0.76
CA GLU A 178 -27.35 -10.64 0.36
C GLU A 178 -26.63 -11.40 1.47
N TYR A 179 -27.24 -12.50 1.93
CA TYR A 179 -26.70 -13.34 3.00
C TYR A 179 -27.00 -14.81 2.75
N GLU A 180 -26.20 -15.67 3.38
CA GLU A 180 -26.34 -17.11 3.34
C GLU A 180 -26.82 -17.63 4.70
N GLU A 181 -27.98 -18.28 4.70
CA GLU A 181 -28.42 -19.09 5.83
C GLU A 181 -27.78 -20.49 5.78
N THR A 182 -27.71 -21.17 6.92
CA THR A 182 -27.23 -22.56 6.95
C THR A 182 -28.23 -23.47 6.23
N GLY A 183 -27.94 -23.91 5.00
CA GLY A 183 -28.85 -24.75 4.22
C GLY A 183 -28.38 -25.10 2.81
N TRP A 184 -29.25 -25.79 2.04
CA TRP A 184 -29.02 -26.15 0.63
C TRP A 184 -29.59 -25.12 -0.35
N TYR A 185 -30.33 -24.13 0.16
CA TYR A 185 -30.86 -22.99 -0.58
C TYR A 185 -30.16 -21.74 -0.03
N ASP A 186 -29.33 -21.10 -0.85
CA ASP A 186 -28.50 -19.95 -0.49
C ASP A 186 -28.97 -18.66 -1.20
N GLY A 187 -28.40 -17.52 -0.79
CA GLY A 187 -28.57 -16.25 -1.49
C GLY A 187 -29.85 -15.49 -1.20
N ASP A 188 -30.32 -15.51 0.05
CA ASP A 188 -31.46 -14.69 0.47
C ASP A 188 -31.09 -13.21 0.56
N ILE A 189 -32.11 -12.35 0.38
CA ILE A 189 -31.94 -10.91 0.25
C ILE A 189 -32.81 -10.21 1.29
N GLU A 190 -32.18 -9.48 2.19
CA GLU A 190 -32.86 -8.64 3.17
C GLU A 190 -32.79 -7.15 2.76
N TYR A 191 -33.91 -6.44 2.86
CA TYR A 191 -33.97 -5.01 2.56
C TYR A 191 -33.65 -4.18 3.80
N LYS A 192 -32.64 -3.31 3.70
CA LYS A 192 -32.27 -2.44 4.82
C LYS A 192 -33.37 -1.44 5.15
N ASN A 193 -33.68 -1.29 6.43
CA ASN A 193 -34.57 -0.24 6.91
C ASN A 193 -33.90 1.15 6.78
N GLU A 194 -34.67 2.24 6.88
CA GLU A 194 -34.13 3.60 6.73
C GLU A 194 -33.08 3.95 7.78
N ALA A 195 -33.28 3.50 9.03
CA ALA A 195 -32.32 3.69 10.11
C ALA A 195 -30.97 2.99 9.83
N GLU A 196 -31.00 1.77 9.28
CA GLU A 196 -29.81 0.99 8.93
C GLU A 196 -29.05 1.63 7.77
N LYS A 197 -29.78 2.07 6.73
CA LYS A 197 -29.20 2.82 5.61
C LYS A 197 -28.51 4.09 6.09
N ALA A 198 -29.13 4.83 7.00
CA ALA A 198 -28.57 6.06 7.54
C ALA A 198 -27.28 5.79 8.35
N ARG A 199 -27.28 4.75 9.20
CA ARG A 199 -26.10 4.33 9.96
C ARG A 199 -24.97 3.86 9.05
N ASP A 200 -25.24 2.95 8.12
CA ASP A 200 -24.24 2.39 7.23
C ASP A 200 -23.64 3.47 6.32
N LEU A 201 -24.46 4.42 5.85
CA LEU A 201 -23.99 5.57 5.08
C LEU A 201 -23.15 6.53 5.92
N PHE A 202 -23.50 6.73 7.20
CA PHE A 202 -22.69 7.51 8.13
C PHE A 202 -21.31 6.86 8.33
N LEU A 203 -21.28 5.57 8.66
CA LEU A 203 -20.05 4.78 8.82
C LEU A 203 -19.19 4.80 7.55
N TYR A 204 -19.83 4.65 6.38
CA TYR A 204 -19.13 4.72 5.11
C TYR A 204 -18.46 6.09 4.92
N ARG A 205 -19.18 7.20 5.15
CA ARG A 205 -18.65 8.55 4.94
C ARG A 205 -17.57 8.93 5.95
N SER A 206 -17.69 8.49 7.20
CA SER A 206 -16.73 8.85 8.25
C SER A 206 -15.44 8.06 8.15
N ASP A 207 -15.54 6.74 7.91
CA ASP A 207 -14.42 5.82 8.15
C ASP A 207 -13.93 5.14 6.86
N VAL A 208 -14.85 4.73 5.98
CA VAL A 208 -14.49 3.91 4.80
C VAL A 208 -14.10 4.75 3.59
N GLN A 209 -14.89 5.77 3.26
CA GLN A 209 -14.68 6.65 2.11
C GLN A 209 -13.29 7.31 2.10
N PRO A 210 -12.81 7.96 3.18
CA PRO A 210 -11.48 8.58 3.15
C PRO A 210 -10.35 7.57 2.96
N VAL A 211 -10.53 6.35 3.45
CA VAL A 211 -9.57 5.25 3.30
C VAL A 211 -9.56 4.72 1.87
N GLU A 212 -10.72 4.51 1.26
CA GLU A 212 -10.88 4.08 -0.13
C GLU A 212 -10.24 5.08 -1.10
N GLU A 213 -10.50 6.38 -0.91
CA GLU A 213 -9.94 7.46 -1.75
C GLU A 213 -8.41 7.53 -1.63
N ARG A 214 -7.87 7.41 -0.41
CA ARG A 214 -6.43 7.33 -0.17
C ARG A 214 -5.82 6.13 -0.89
N LEU A 215 -6.38 4.94 -0.69
CA LEU A 215 -5.86 3.70 -1.30
C LEU A 215 -5.90 3.75 -2.82
N LYS A 216 -6.94 4.35 -3.40
CA LYS A 216 -7.04 4.57 -4.85
C LYS A 216 -5.85 5.38 -5.37
N ILE A 217 -5.54 6.51 -4.73
CA ILE A 217 -4.42 7.37 -5.12
C ILE A 217 -3.09 6.63 -4.98
N PHE A 218 -2.86 5.95 -3.85
CA PHE A 218 -1.63 5.19 -3.63
C PHE A 218 -1.47 4.04 -4.63
N THR A 219 -2.55 3.32 -4.96
CA THR A 219 -2.52 2.22 -5.92
C THR A 219 -2.20 2.72 -7.33
N ILE A 220 -2.82 3.83 -7.75
CA ILE A 220 -2.51 4.45 -9.05
C ILE A 220 -1.05 4.93 -9.08
N ALA A 221 -0.60 5.63 -8.04
CA ALA A 221 0.78 6.12 -7.94
C ALA A 221 1.79 4.97 -7.96
N ALA A 222 1.54 3.89 -7.22
CA ALA A 222 2.38 2.69 -7.22
C ALA A 222 2.36 1.99 -8.59
N GLY A 223 1.22 1.94 -9.27
CA GLY A 223 1.10 1.40 -10.62
C GLY A 223 1.92 2.20 -11.64
N CYS A 224 1.82 3.53 -11.61
CA CYS A 224 2.63 4.41 -12.45
C CYS A 224 4.13 4.25 -12.15
N LEU A 225 4.51 4.18 -10.87
CA LEU A 225 5.89 3.97 -10.46
C LEU A 225 6.43 2.61 -10.90
N TRP A 226 5.63 1.55 -10.81
CA TRP A 226 5.99 0.22 -11.28
C TRP A 226 6.21 0.20 -12.80
N ILE A 227 5.32 0.81 -13.59
CA ILE A 227 5.48 0.95 -15.04
C ILE A 227 6.76 1.72 -15.37
N ALA A 228 7.02 2.83 -14.67
CA ALA A 228 8.26 3.60 -14.83
C ALA A 228 9.50 2.74 -14.50
N SER A 229 9.43 1.90 -13.47
CA SER A 229 10.51 0.97 -13.12
C SER A 229 10.71 -0.11 -14.21
N CYS A 230 9.65 -0.61 -14.83
CA CYS A 230 9.75 -1.56 -15.95
C CYS A 230 10.44 -0.92 -17.16
N ILE A 231 10.12 0.34 -17.47
CA ILE A 231 10.80 1.11 -18.51
C ILE A 231 12.28 1.31 -18.14
N GLY A 232 12.55 1.68 -16.88
CA GLY A 232 13.91 1.83 -16.35
C GLY A 232 14.73 0.54 -16.45
N LEU A 233 14.12 -0.62 -16.16
CA LEU A 233 14.76 -1.91 -16.35
C LEU A 233 15.08 -2.17 -17.82
N ASN A 234 14.16 -1.86 -18.74
CA ASN A 234 14.41 -2.01 -20.18
C ASN A 234 15.63 -1.16 -20.62
N VAL A 235 15.70 0.09 -20.17
CA VAL A 235 16.86 0.97 -20.42
C VAL A 235 18.15 0.40 -19.81
N ALA A 236 18.10 -0.10 -18.57
CA ALA A 236 19.25 -0.74 -17.92
C ALA A 236 19.73 -1.99 -18.66
N THR A 237 18.81 -2.78 -19.23
CA THR A 237 19.17 -3.95 -20.04
C THR A 237 19.76 -3.58 -21.40
N ALA A 238 19.43 -2.40 -21.93
CA ALA A 238 20.03 -1.89 -23.15
C ALA A 238 21.50 -1.43 -22.93
N SER A 239 21.85 -0.96 -21.73
CA SER A 239 23.24 -0.61 -21.39
C SER A 239 24.05 -1.86 -21.04
N LYS A 240 24.63 -2.51 -22.06
CA LYS A 240 25.53 -3.66 -21.86
C LYS A 240 26.88 -3.20 -21.29
N PRO A 241 27.49 -3.96 -20.35
CA PRO A 241 28.85 -3.69 -19.92
C PRO A 241 29.85 -3.92 -21.05
N VAL A 242 31.04 -3.33 -20.93
CA VAL A 242 32.13 -3.46 -21.92
C VAL A 242 32.50 -4.93 -22.16
N PHE A 243 32.44 -5.72 -21.09
CA PHE A 243 32.60 -7.16 -21.15
C PHE A 243 31.25 -7.84 -20.88
N ASP A 244 30.66 -8.40 -21.92
CA ASP A 244 29.39 -9.13 -21.91
C ASP A 244 29.62 -10.55 -22.47
N GLU A 245 29.85 -11.50 -21.59
CA GLU A 245 30.12 -12.90 -21.93
C GLU A 245 28.97 -13.56 -22.69
N TYR A 246 27.74 -13.08 -22.52
CA TYR A 246 26.55 -13.66 -23.14
C TYR A 246 26.32 -13.15 -24.57
N ASN A 247 27.11 -12.16 -25.03
CA ASN A 247 27.01 -11.65 -26.39
C ASN A 247 27.77 -12.58 -27.37
N PRO A 248 27.11 -13.18 -28.38
CA PRO A 248 27.78 -14.04 -29.36
C PRO A 248 28.86 -13.30 -30.16
N GLU A 249 28.75 -11.98 -30.29
CA GLU A 249 29.75 -11.17 -31.00
C GLU A 249 30.99 -10.88 -30.14
N MET A 250 30.95 -11.08 -28.82
CA MET A 250 32.06 -10.80 -27.91
C MET A 250 33.33 -11.58 -28.29
N LEU A 251 33.17 -12.85 -28.69
CA LEU A 251 34.31 -13.67 -29.14
C LEU A 251 34.99 -13.09 -30.38
N LYS A 252 34.21 -12.56 -31.32
CA LYS A 252 34.74 -11.89 -32.51
C LYS A 252 35.46 -10.61 -32.12
N THR A 253 34.91 -9.83 -31.20
CA THR A 253 35.53 -8.60 -30.71
C THR A 253 36.86 -8.88 -30.01
N LEU A 254 36.93 -9.90 -29.15
CA LEU A 254 38.14 -10.29 -28.43
C LEU A 254 39.28 -10.76 -29.36
N GLN A 255 38.95 -11.29 -30.53
CA GLN A 255 39.96 -11.73 -31.51
C GLN A 255 40.71 -10.55 -32.16
N TYR A 256 40.07 -9.38 -32.27
CA TYR A 256 40.61 -8.25 -33.02
C TYR A 256 40.97 -7.03 -32.15
N ASP A 257 40.49 -6.95 -30.90
CA ASP A 257 40.75 -5.85 -29.99
C ASP A 257 41.51 -6.30 -28.72
N ASP A 258 42.83 -6.13 -28.74
CA ASP A 258 43.72 -6.45 -27.63
C ASP A 258 43.38 -5.70 -26.33
N LYS A 259 42.78 -4.50 -26.43
CA LYS A 259 42.42 -3.70 -25.25
C LYS A 259 41.24 -4.33 -24.53
N ILE A 260 40.22 -4.75 -25.26
CA ILE A 260 39.05 -5.45 -24.71
C ILE A 260 39.48 -6.82 -24.18
N ALA A 261 40.35 -7.53 -24.90
CA ALA A 261 40.91 -8.82 -24.45
C ALA A 261 41.64 -8.69 -23.10
N ASN A 262 42.44 -7.64 -22.91
CA ASN A 262 43.13 -7.40 -21.65
C ASN A 262 42.17 -7.03 -20.49
N ILE A 263 41.08 -6.29 -20.77
CA ILE A 263 40.06 -5.96 -19.75
C ILE A 263 39.28 -7.21 -19.35
N ALA A 264 38.86 -8.01 -20.34
CA ALA A 264 38.18 -9.28 -20.14
C ALA A 264 39.04 -10.26 -19.33
N ALA A 265 40.32 -10.40 -19.67
CA ALA A 265 41.25 -11.26 -18.94
C ALA A 265 41.44 -10.82 -17.48
N LYS A 266 41.48 -9.51 -17.21
CA LYS A 266 41.54 -8.98 -15.83
C LYS A 266 40.27 -9.25 -15.06
N GLN A 267 39.10 -9.10 -15.67
CA GLN A 267 37.81 -9.34 -15.01
C GLN A 267 37.54 -10.81 -14.77
N SER A 268 37.98 -11.69 -15.67
CA SER A 268 37.82 -13.14 -15.55
C SER A 268 38.96 -13.82 -14.79
N ASN A 269 39.88 -13.07 -14.17
CA ASN A 269 41.09 -13.60 -13.52
C ASN A 269 41.88 -14.59 -14.40
N GLY A 270 41.97 -14.32 -15.70
CA GLY A 270 42.64 -15.18 -16.68
C GLY A 270 41.85 -16.40 -17.14
N LYS A 271 40.62 -16.61 -16.63
CA LYS A 271 39.74 -17.70 -17.05
C LYS A 271 39.14 -17.39 -18.44
N PRO A 272 39.02 -18.38 -19.34
CA PRO A 272 38.34 -18.20 -20.61
C PRO A 272 36.84 -17.94 -20.46
N THR A 273 36.30 -17.12 -21.35
CA THR A 273 34.88 -16.69 -21.36
C THR A 273 33.88 -17.79 -21.67
N TYR A 274 34.30 -18.97 -22.12
CA TYR A 274 33.38 -20.10 -22.33
C TYR A 274 33.17 -20.93 -21.06
N CYS A 275 33.88 -20.62 -19.98
CA CYS A 275 33.92 -21.48 -18.81
C CYS A 275 32.72 -21.33 -17.86
N ASP A 276 32.04 -20.19 -17.85
CA ASP A 276 30.90 -19.97 -16.95
C ASP A 276 29.57 -20.42 -17.56
N ASN A 277 29.51 -20.58 -18.89
CA ASN A 277 28.36 -21.14 -19.58
C ASN A 277 28.52 -22.64 -19.86
N ARG A 278 27.59 -23.47 -19.35
CA ARG A 278 27.56 -24.92 -19.57
C ARG A 278 27.57 -25.31 -21.06
N TYR A 279 26.86 -24.56 -21.90
CA TYR A 279 26.79 -24.82 -23.34
C TYR A 279 28.14 -24.59 -24.00
N TYR A 280 28.73 -23.41 -23.83
CA TYR A 280 30.03 -23.09 -24.45
C TYR A 280 31.17 -23.95 -23.90
N ARG A 281 31.11 -24.31 -22.61
CA ARG A 281 32.05 -25.27 -22.02
C ARG A 281 31.98 -26.66 -22.65
N ALA A 282 30.78 -27.12 -22.99
CA ALA A 282 30.59 -28.40 -23.67
C ALA A 282 31.10 -28.37 -25.11
N VAL A 283 30.88 -27.25 -25.83
CA VAL A 283 31.40 -27.03 -27.19
C VAL A 283 32.93 -26.96 -27.19
N ALA A 284 33.54 -26.37 -26.18
CA ALA A 284 34.99 -26.23 -26.02
C ALA A 284 35.68 -27.49 -25.44
N ASN A 285 35.28 -28.70 -25.87
CA ASN A 285 35.87 -29.98 -25.44
C ASN A 285 35.91 -30.19 -23.91
N GLY A 286 34.86 -29.79 -23.20
CA GLY A 286 34.70 -30.10 -21.78
C GLY A 286 35.37 -29.12 -20.81
N GLY A 287 35.80 -27.94 -21.27
CA GLY A 287 36.30 -26.86 -20.41
C GLY A 287 37.80 -26.89 -20.12
N GLN A 288 38.62 -27.17 -21.13
CA GLN A 288 40.08 -26.99 -21.01
C GLN A 288 40.40 -25.54 -20.62
N GLY A 289 41.32 -25.33 -19.67
CA GLY A 289 41.70 -23.98 -19.23
C GLY A 289 40.71 -23.27 -18.30
N CYS A 290 39.67 -23.96 -17.81
CA CYS A 290 38.70 -23.40 -16.86
C CYS A 290 39.11 -23.53 -15.37
N ASN A 291 40.30 -24.06 -15.09
CA ASN A 291 40.83 -24.36 -13.75
C ASN A 291 41.76 -23.25 -13.24
#